data_AF-A0A6P1CZP2-F1
#
_entry.id   AF-A0A6P1CZP2-F1
#
_cell.length_a   1.000
_cell.length_b   1.000
_cell.length_c   1.000
_cell.angle_alpha   90.00
_cell.angle_beta   90.00
_cell.angle_gamma   90.00
#
_symmetry.space_group_name_H-M   'P 1'
#
loop_
_entity.id
_entity.type
_entity.pdbx_description
1 polymer ?
#
loop_
_entity_poly.entity_id
_entity_poly.type
_entity_poly.pdbx_seq_one_letter_code
_entity_poly.pdbx_strand_id
1 'polypeptide(L)'
;MDLDATGRPHAAPALAIIREPGLRDEVRRVAAAAERQVDERDMPLGRHAWASAPLVILDTSAAVACAEAGYLRRTGVVTVTDGEPGLLDWQAAAAIGAERVIALP
;
A
#
# COMPACT_ATOMS: atom_id res chain seq x y z
N MET A 1 -24.29 33.21 -3.65
CA MET A 1 -23.50 32.80 -4.83
C MET A 1 -22.06 32.93 -4.39
N ASP A 2 -21.62 31.94 -3.60
CA ASP A 2 -20.28 31.91 -3.01
C ASP A 2 -19.38 31.05 -3.89
N LEU A 3 -18.38 31.71 -4.46
CA LEU A 3 -17.29 31.12 -5.22
C LEU A 3 -16.13 30.83 -4.25
N ASP A 4 -16.31 29.83 -3.38
CA ASP A 4 -15.18 29.15 -2.74
C ASP A 4 -14.97 27.81 -3.45
N ALA A 5 -14.39 27.91 -4.63
CA ALA A 5 -13.92 26.77 -5.40
C ALA A 5 -12.47 26.43 -5.02
N THR A 6 -12.16 25.14 -5.09
CA THR A 6 -10.83 24.51 -5.17
C THR A 6 -10.17 24.08 -3.87
N GLY A 7 -10.89 23.29 -3.07
CA GLY A 7 -10.19 22.16 -2.45
C GLY A 7 -9.58 21.35 -3.59
N ARG A 8 -8.23 21.30 -3.71
CA ARG A 8 -7.59 20.29 -4.57
C ARG A 8 -8.31 18.98 -4.25
N PRO A 9 -8.80 18.20 -5.25
CA PRO A 9 -9.35 16.89 -4.93
C PRO A 9 -8.30 16.22 -4.06
N HIS A 10 -8.65 15.94 -2.80
CA HIS A 10 -7.70 15.38 -1.86
C HIS A 10 -7.35 14.03 -2.48
N ALA A 11 -6.14 13.94 -3.05
CA ALA A 11 -5.83 12.84 -3.95
C ALA A 11 -6.07 11.55 -3.18
N ALA A 12 -6.86 10.65 -3.78
CA ALA A 12 -7.42 9.48 -3.10
C ALA A 12 -6.36 8.80 -2.23
N PRO A 13 -6.73 8.34 -1.02
CA PRO A 13 -5.76 7.79 -0.08
C PRO A 13 -5.07 6.58 -0.69
N ALA A 14 -3.81 6.36 -0.30
CA ALA A 14 -3.16 5.09 -0.58
C ALA A 14 -3.87 3.99 0.22
N LEU A 15 -4.10 2.83 -0.38
CA LEU A 15 -4.57 1.65 0.34
C LEU A 15 -3.36 0.98 1.02
N ALA A 16 -3.45 0.67 2.30
CA ALA A 16 -2.41 -0.08 3.00
C ALA A 16 -2.98 -1.36 3.65
N ILE A 17 -2.29 -2.48 3.39
CA ILE A 17 -2.57 -3.76 4.04
C ILE A 17 -1.25 -4.21 4.69
N ILE A 18 -1.09 -3.85 5.97
CA ILE A 18 0.12 -4.10 6.74
C ILE A 18 -0.27 -4.91 7.98
N ARG A 19 0.18 -6.16 8.05
CA ARG A 19 -0.07 -7.09 9.16
C ARG A 19 0.99 -6.96 10.26
N GLU A 20 2.21 -6.53 9.93
CA GLU A 20 3.28 -6.26 10.89
C GLU A 20 3.05 -4.89 11.58
N PRO A 21 2.80 -4.84 12.89
CA PRO A 21 2.42 -3.59 13.56
C PRO A 21 3.50 -2.49 13.52
N GLY A 22 4.79 -2.86 13.61
CA GLY A 22 5.90 -1.92 13.51
C GLY A 22 5.92 -1.23 12.16
N LEU A 23 5.83 -2.01 11.07
CA LEU A 23 5.74 -1.46 9.71
C LEU A 23 4.49 -0.61 9.50
N ARG A 24 3.37 -0.96 10.13
CA ARG A 24 2.15 -0.15 10.04
C ARG A 24 2.38 1.24 10.63
N ASP A 25 3.04 1.30 11.78
CA ASP A 25 3.39 2.57 12.41
C ASP A 25 4.43 3.35 11.58
N GLU A 26 5.40 2.70 10.96
CA GLU A 26 6.31 3.35 10.00
C GLU A 26 5.58 3.97 8.81
N VAL A 27 4.68 3.20 8.17
CA VAL A 27 3.88 3.68 7.03
C VAL A 27 3.04 4.90 7.44
N ARG A 28 2.41 4.87 8.62
CA ARG A 28 1.67 6.03 9.17
C ARG A 28 2.56 7.24 9.36
N ARG A 29 3.77 7.06 9.91
CA ARG A 29 4.71 8.18 10.12
C ARG A 29 5.16 8.78 8.79
N VAL A 30 5.49 7.95 7.80
CA VAL A 30 5.87 8.41 6.45
C VAL A 30 4.71 9.15 5.78
N ALA A 31 3.49 8.62 5.87
CA ALA A 31 2.30 9.26 5.31
C ALA A 31 2.02 10.62 5.96
N ALA A 32 2.12 10.70 7.29
CA ALA A 32 1.97 11.94 8.04
C ALA A 32 3.02 12.98 7.63
N ALA A 33 4.30 12.58 7.52
CA ALA A 33 5.37 13.45 7.06
C ALA A 33 5.19 13.93 5.62
N ALA A 34 4.52 13.14 4.78
CA ALA A 34 4.20 13.48 3.39
C ALA A 34 2.86 14.25 3.24
N GLU A 35 2.15 14.54 4.33
CA GLU A 35 0.79 15.12 4.32
C GLU A 35 -0.20 14.30 3.46
N ARG A 36 -0.06 12.96 3.47
CA ARG A 36 -0.92 12.02 2.73
C ARG A 36 -1.79 11.20 3.67
N GLN A 37 -2.96 10.83 3.17
CA GLN A 37 -3.88 9.92 3.85
C GLN A 37 -3.63 8.48 3.40
N VAL A 38 -3.79 7.54 4.33
CA VAL A 38 -3.72 6.10 4.09
C VAL A 38 -5.03 5.46 4.55
N ASP A 39 -5.67 4.71 3.66
CA ASP A 39 -6.81 3.85 3.97
C ASP A 39 -6.26 2.47 4.38
N GLU A 40 -6.13 2.24 5.67
CA GLU A 40 -5.68 0.96 6.22
C GLU A 40 -6.82 -0.05 6.24
N ARG A 41 -6.58 -1.22 5.65
CA ARG A 41 -7.56 -2.31 5.54
C ARG A 41 -6.92 -3.65 5.79
N ASP A 42 -7.74 -4.59 6.21
CA ASP A 42 -7.39 -6.01 6.24
C ASP A 42 -8.01 -6.73 5.03
N MET A 43 -7.47 -7.89 4.69
CA MET A 43 -8.08 -8.78 3.70
C MET A 43 -9.28 -9.55 4.31
N PRO A 44 -10.26 -9.95 3.49
CA PRO A 44 -10.34 -9.77 2.04
C PRO A 44 -10.84 -8.36 1.64
N LEU A 45 -10.41 -7.92 0.47
CA LEU A 45 -10.83 -6.68 -0.16
C LEU A 45 -11.66 -6.99 -1.41
N GLY A 46 -12.71 -6.19 -1.62
CA GLY A 46 -13.44 -6.22 -2.87
C GLY A 46 -12.56 -5.80 -4.05
N ARG A 47 -12.77 -6.42 -5.21
CA ARG A 47 -12.06 -6.12 -6.47
C ARG A 47 -12.01 -4.62 -6.80
N HIS A 48 -13.09 -3.90 -6.53
CA HIS A 48 -13.16 -2.47 -6.79
C HIS A 48 -12.18 -1.67 -5.91
N ALA A 49 -12.15 -1.91 -4.60
CA ALA A 49 -11.22 -1.23 -3.69
C ALA A 49 -9.76 -1.49 -4.07
N TRP A 50 -9.43 -2.73 -4.43
CA TRP A 50 -8.10 -3.08 -4.92
C TRP A 50 -7.74 -2.36 -6.22
N ALA A 51 -8.67 -2.25 -7.18
CA ALA A 51 -8.40 -1.71 -8.51
C ALA A 51 -8.48 -0.17 -8.58
N SER A 52 -9.24 0.48 -7.70
CA SER A 52 -9.44 1.93 -7.70
C SER A 52 -8.41 2.69 -6.87
N ALA A 53 -7.73 2.03 -5.93
CA ALA A 53 -6.68 2.65 -5.12
C ALA A 53 -5.58 3.23 -6.04
N PRO A 54 -5.13 4.49 -5.87
CA PRO A 54 -4.06 5.05 -6.70
C PRO A 54 -2.68 4.47 -6.36
N LEU A 55 -2.50 4.04 -5.12
CA LEU A 55 -1.32 3.35 -4.60
C LEU A 55 -1.78 2.27 -3.62
N VAL A 56 -1.12 1.11 -3.66
CA VAL A 56 -1.30 0.02 -2.70
C VAL A 56 0.04 -0.25 -2.02
N ILE A 57 0.04 -0.28 -0.70
CA ILE A 57 1.21 -0.54 0.16
C ILE A 57 0.96 -1.85 0.90
N LEU A 58 1.88 -2.81 0.77
CA LEU A 58 1.79 -4.12 1.42
C LEU A 58 3.06 -4.40 2.21
N ASP A 59 2.97 -5.08 3.34
CA ASP A 59 4.14 -5.83 3.83
C ASP A 59 4.27 -7.17 3.11
N THR A 60 5.39 -7.86 3.33
CA THR A 60 5.66 -9.16 2.69
C THR A 60 4.56 -10.19 2.98
N SER A 61 4.05 -10.23 4.20
CA SER A 61 3.03 -11.21 4.58
C SER A 61 1.68 -10.95 3.89
N ALA A 62 1.31 -9.68 3.71
CA ALA A 62 0.13 -9.27 2.96
C ALA A 62 0.30 -9.50 1.46
N ALA A 63 1.51 -9.25 0.92
CA ALA A 63 1.83 -9.52 -0.48
C ALA A 63 1.70 -11.01 -0.84
N VAL A 64 2.23 -11.90 0.01
CA VAL A 64 2.08 -13.36 -0.16
C VAL A 64 0.60 -13.75 -0.17
N ALA A 65 -0.16 -13.31 0.83
CA ALA A 65 -1.57 -13.66 0.93
C ALA A 65 -2.42 -13.06 -0.21
N CYS A 66 -2.09 -11.86 -0.70
CA CYS A 66 -2.73 -11.29 -1.89
C CYS A 66 -2.44 -12.13 -3.15
N ALA A 67 -1.21 -12.61 -3.32
CA ALA A 67 -0.86 -13.48 -4.44
C ALA A 67 -1.61 -14.82 -4.37
N GLU A 68 -1.65 -15.45 -3.20
CA GLU A 68 -2.39 -16.70 -2.97
C GLU A 68 -3.90 -16.55 -3.20
N ALA A 69 -4.47 -15.39 -2.81
CA ALA A 69 -5.87 -15.08 -3.04
C ALA A 69 -6.20 -14.62 -4.48
N GLY A 70 -5.21 -14.56 -5.38
CA GLY A 70 -5.43 -14.28 -6.81
C GLY A 70 -5.78 -12.83 -7.12
N TYR A 71 -5.30 -11.87 -6.32
CA TYR A 71 -5.50 -10.45 -6.59
C TYR A 71 -4.86 -10.05 -7.94
N LEU A 72 -5.51 -9.13 -8.66
CA LEU A 72 -5.03 -8.68 -9.97
C LEU A 72 -3.70 -7.93 -9.84
N ARG A 73 -2.67 -8.38 -10.56
CA ARG A 73 -1.43 -7.62 -10.71
C ARG A 73 -1.72 -6.26 -11.36
N ARG A 74 -1.16 -5.19 -10.81
CA ARG A 74 -1.40 -3.82 -11.28
C ARG A 74 -0.20 -2.92 -10.98
N THR A 75 -0.09 -1.82 -11.72
CA THR A 75 0.81 -0.72 -11.37
C THR A 75 0.32 0.02 -10.13
N GLY A 76 1.22 0.76 -9.49
CA GLY A 76 0.96 1.46 -8.25
C GLY A 76 0.90 0.52 -7.04
N VAL A 77 1.66 -0.58 -7.04
CA VAL A 77 1.85 -1.42 -5.85
C VAL A 77 3.30 -1.30 -5.40
N VAL A 78 3.49 -1.10 -4.10
CA VAL A 78 4.80 -1.11 -3.44
C VAL A 78 4.73 -2.05 -2.25
N THR A 79 5.82 -2.77 -1.99
CA THR A 79 5.98 -3.53 -0.75
C THR A 79 6.95 -2.84 0.20
N VAL A 80 6.73 -3.01 1.50
CA VAL A 80 7.58 -2.48 2.56
C VAL A 80 8.11 -3.61 3.44
N THR A 81 9.35 -3.46 3.90
CA THR A 81 10.05 -4.43 4.76
C THR A 81 10.62 -3.74 5.99
N ASP A 82 10.78 -4.52 7.07
CA ASP A 82 11.52 -4.10 8.27
C ASP A 82 13.00 -4.35 8.00
N GLY A 83 13.73 -3.26 7.68
CA GLY A 83 15.10 -3.35 7.19
C GLY A 83 15.26 -3.90 5.76
N GLU A 84 16.49 -4.33 5.44
CA GLU A 84 16.91 -4.68 4.08
C GLU A 84 16.12 -5.88 3.51
N PRO A 85 15.56 -5.77 2.29
CA PRO A 85 14.74 -6.85 1.72
C PRO A 85 15.56 -8.10 1.36
N GLY A 86 15.11 -9.24 1.86
CA GLY A 86 15.61 -10.56 1.50
C GLY A 86 14.93 -11.16 0.26
N LEU A 87 15.35 -12.37 -0.10
CA LEU A 87 14.83 -13.08 -1.29
C LEU A 87 13.31 -13.26 -1.26
N LEU A 88 12.74 -13.55 -0.08
CA LEU A 88 11.30 -13.75 0.08
C LEU A 88 10.51 -12.48 -0.24
N ASP A 89 11.01 -11.32 0.18
CA ASP A 89 10.37 -10.02 -0.04
C ASP A 89 10.30 -9.70 -1.54
N TRP A 90 11.40 -9.95 -2.25
CA TRP A 90 11.46 -9.80 -3.71
C TRP A 90 10.53 -10.77 -4.44
N GLN A 91 10.44 -12.03 -4.00
CA GLN A 91 9.54 -13.01 -4.58
C GLN A 91 8.06 -12.63 -4.38
N ALA A 92 7.69 -12.22 -3.16
CA ALA A 92 6.34 -11.78 -2.83
C ALA A 92 5.96 -10.54 -3.65
N ALA A 93 6.85 -9.55 -3.74
CA ALA A 93 6.67 -8.34 -4.54
C ALA A 93 6.48 -8.67 -6.04
N ALA A 94 7.27 -9.57 -6.60
CA ALA A 94 7.14 -9.97 -8.00
C ALA A 94 5.78 -10.62 -8.29
N ALA A 95 5.29 -11.46 -7.37
CA ALA A 95 4.02 -12.19 -7.51
C ALA A 95 2.81 -11.25 -7.61
N ILE A 96 2.79 -10.16 -6.83
CA ILE A 96 1.71 -9.16 -6.89
C ILE A 96 1.96 -8.02 -7.90
N GLY A 97 3.13 -8.00 -8.54
CA GLY A 97 3.48 -6.99 -9.54
C GLY A 97 3.90 -5.65 -8.95
N ALA A 98 4.52 -5.66 -7.77
CA ALA A 98 5.04 -4.45 -7.14
C ALA A 98 6.16 -3.84 -7.97
N GLU A 99 6.15 -2.51 -8.02
CA GLU A 99 7.15 -1.72 -8.73
C GLU A 99 8.42 -1.54 -7.89
N ARG A 100 8.27 -1.60 -6.56
CA ARG A 100 9.32 -1.30 -5.58
C ARG A 100 9.15 -2.16 -4.34
N VAL A 101 10.28 -2.52 -3.75
CA VAL A 101 10.41 -3.06 -2.40
C VAL A 101 11.21 -2.03 -1.60
N ILE A 102 10.65 -1.54 -0.50
CA ILE A 102 11.19 -0.39 0.25
C ILE A 102 11.46 -0.83 1.69
N ALA A 103 12.72 -0.75 2.10
CA ALA A 103 13.10 -0.86 3.51
C ALA A 103 12.61 0.37 4.29
N LEU A 104 11.89 0.13 5.38
CA LEU A 104 11.53 1.13 6.38
C LEU A 104 12.51 1.03 7.57
N PRO A 105 12.69 2.12 8.34
CA PRO A 105 13.74 2.20 9.36
C PRO A 105 13.56 1.22 10.51
#